data_AF-A0A2A4Y5G1-F1
#
_entry.id   AF-A0A2A4Y5G1-F1
#
_cell.length_a   1.000
_cell.length_b   1.000
_cell.length_c   1.000
_cell.angle_alpha   90.00
_cell.angle_beta   90.00
_cell.angle_gamma   90.00
#
_symmetry.space_group_name_H-M   'P 1'
#
loop_
_entity.id
_entity.type
_entity.pdbx_description
1 polymer ?
#
loop_
_entity_poly.entity_id
_entity_poly.type
_entity_poly.pdbx_seq_one_letter_code
_entity_poly.pdbx_strand_id
1 'polypeptide(L)' 'MKEMFDEAHEIIGWIGMVLILVAYGGISLEFMTSATFLYQGLNLAGASALLYSAAKTKLYPVVALNLVWAIIAIVTIVSL' A
#
# COMPACT_ATOMS: atom_id res chain seq x y z
N MET A 1 -10.13 -20.51 2.39
CA MET A 1 -8.98 -20.08 1.55
C MET A 1 -9.36 -19.96 0.09
N LYS A 2 -10.16 -20.90 -0.47
CA LYS A 2 -10.77 -20.74 -1.80
C LYS A 2 -11.52 -19.40 -1.91
N GLU A 3 -12.42 -19.16 -0.96
CA GLU A 3 -13.23 -17.92 -0.87
C GLU A 3 -12.49 -16.60 -0.65
N MET A 4 -11.19 -16.61 -0.30
CA MET A 4 -10.44 -15.37 0.03
C MET A 4 -9.67 -14.80 -1.17
N PHE A 5 -9.59 -15.56 -2.26
CA PHE A 5 -8.89 -15.17 -3.49
C PHE A 5 -9.76 -15.43 -4.73
N ASP A 6 -11.07 -15.60 -4.53
CA ASP A 6 -11.98 -15.89 -5.62
C ASP A 6 -12.25 -14.64 -6.46
N GLU A 7 -12.07 -13.46 -5.86
CA GLU A 7 -12.21 -12.19 -6.56
C GLU A 7 -10.87 -11.49 -6.81
N ALA A 8 -10.72 -10.92 -8.02
CA ALA A 8 -9.52 -10.19 -8.42
C ALA A 8 -9.15 -9.04 -7.46
N HIS A 9 -10.16 -8.40 -6.86
CA HIS A 9 -9.94 -7.30 -5.92
C HIS A 9 -9.30 -7.77 -4.60
N GLU A 10 -9.52 -9.02 -4.19
CA GLU A 10 -8.89 -9.60 -3.01
C GLU A 10 -7.42 -9.90 -3.29
N ILE A 11 -7.11 -10.53 -4.44
CA ILE A 11 -5.73 -10.79 -4.87
C ILE A 11 -4.94 -9.48 -4.95
N ILE A 12 -5.52 -8.43 -5.54
CA ILE A 12 -4.91 -7.09 -5.58
C ILE A 12 -4.67 -6.55 -4.16
N GLY A 13 -5.63 -6.72 -3.25
CA GLY A 13 -5.49 -6.31 -1.85
C GLY A 13 -4.32 -7.02 -1.15
N TRP A 14 -4.18 -8.33 -1.35
CA TRP A 14 -3.07 -9.12 -0.79
C TRP A 14 -1.71 -8.71 -1.36
N ILE A 15 -1.62 -8.46 -2.68
CA ILE A 15 -0.41 -7.89 -3.29
C ILE A 15 -0.09 -6.54 -2.65
N GLY A 16 -1.09 -5.67 -2.49
CA GLY A 16 -0.94 -4.36 -1.85
C GLY A 16 -0.40 -4.46 -0.42
N MET A 17 -0.95 -5.39 0.37
CA MET A 17 -0.50 -5.69 1.72
C MET A 17 0.97 -6.12 1.74
N VAL A 18 1.38 -7.03 0.85
CA VAL A 18 2.79 -7.47 0.77
C VAL A 18 3.72 -6.30 0.46
N LEU A 19 3.35 -5.43 -0.49
CA LEU A 19 4.16 -4.25 -0.85
C LEU A 19 4.34 -3.29 0.34
N ILE A 20 3.27 -3.01 1.08
CA ILE A 20 3.31 -2.20 2.30
C ILE A 20 4.22 -2.85 3.35
N LEU A 21 4.08 -4.16 3.59
CA LEU A 21 4.89 -4.86 4.59
C LEU A 21 6.37 -4.90 4.20
N VAL A 22 6.69 -5.03 2.92
CA VAL A 22 8.07 -4.93 2.43
C VAL A 22 8.62 -3.53 2.66
N ALA A 23 7.84 -2.48 2.39
CA ALA A 23 8.26 -1.10 2.65
C ALA A 23 8.48 -0.84 4.14
N TYR A 24 7.51 -1.21 4.97
CA TYR A 24 7.59 -1.06 6.43
C TYR A 24 8.76 -1.85 7.00
N GLY A 25 8.88 -3.13 6.63
CA GLY A 25 10.01 -3.98 7.03
C GLY A 25 11.35 -3.41 6.59
N GLY A 26 11.42 -2.83 5.38
CA GLY A 26 12.62 -2.17 4.89
C GLY A 26 13.08 -1.01 5.78
N ILE A 27 12.17 -0.16 6.25
CA ILE A 27 12.50 0.91 7.21
C ILE A 27 12.79 0.33 8.60
N SER A 28 11.97 -0.60 9.09
CA SER A 28 12.12 -1.17 10.43
C SER A 28 13.43 -1.93 10.62
N LEU A 29 13.95 -2.52 9.54
CA LEU A 29 15.24 -3.22 9.52
C LEU A 29 16.39 -2.32 9.03
N GLU A 30 16.15 -1.02 8.88
CA GLU A 30 17.13 -0.02 8.46
C GLU A 30 17.76 -0.25 7.07
N PHE A 31 17.16 -1.10 6.23
CA PHE A 31 17.58 -1.34 4.84
C PHE A 31 17.06 -0.27 3.87
N MET A 32 16.06 0.52 4.27
CA MET A 32 15.47 1.60 3.48
C MET A 32 15.29 2.85 4.33
N THR A 33 15.25 4.01 3.68
CA THR A 33 14.86 5.27 4.33
C THR A 33 13.58 5.82 3.72
N SER A 34 12.80 6.56 4.51
CA SER A 34 11.50 7.08 4.09
C SER A 34 11.59 8.10 2.95
N ALA A 35 12.72 8.79 2.80
CA ALA A 35 12.96 9.76 1.72
C ALA A 35 13.65 9.11 0.51
N THR A 36 13.15 7.95 0.05
CA THR A 36 13.65 7.29 -1.17
C THR A 36 12.52 6.96 -2.12
N PHE A 37 12.83 7.00 -3.42
CA PHE A 37 11.87 6.62 -4.46
C PHE A 37 11.39 5.18 -4.29
N LEU A 38 12.26 4.25 -3.89
CA LEU A 38 11.90 2.85 -3.68
C LEU A 38 10.87 2.69 -2.55
N TYR A 39 11.12 3.27 -1.36
CA TYR A 39 10.19 3.18 -0.23
C TYR A 39 8.85 3.81 -0.56
N GLN A 40 8.85 5.00 -1.15
CA GLN A 40 7.62 5.71 -1.48
C GLN A 40 6.88 5.07 -2.65
N GLY A 41 7.60 4.51 -3.63
CA GLY A 41 7.00 3.75 -4.74
C GLY A 41 6.29 2.49 -4.24
N LEU A 42 6.90 1.75 -3.30
CA LEU A 42 6.26 0.59 -2.65
C LEU A 42 5.01 1.01 -1.87
N ASN A 43 5.10 2.10 -1.09
CA ASN A 43 3.93 2.63 -0.36
C ASN A 43 2.83 3.08 -1.29
N LEU A 44 3.15 3.79 -2.38
CA LEU A 44 2.16 4.28 -3.34
C LEU A 44 1.46 3.12 -4.05
N ALA A 45 2.21 2.15 -4.56
CA ALA A 45 1.67 0.97 -5.22
C ALA A 45 0.83 0.12 -4.26
N GLY A 46 1.37 -0.15 -3.05
CA GLY A 46 0.70 -0.93 -2.03
C GLY A 46 -0.60 -0.29 -1.52
N ALA A 47 -0.54 1.01 -1.23
CA ALA A 47 -1.69 1.77 -0.78
C ALA A 47 -2.77 1.88 -1.88
N SER A 48 -2.38 2.08 -3.13
CA SER A 48 -3.35 2.15 -4.25
C SER A 48 -4.09 0.82 -4.43
N ALA A 49 -3.38 -0.31 -4.32
CA ALA A 49 -3.97 -1.65 -4.40
C ALA A 49 -4.92 -1.95 -3.24
N LEU A 50 -4.52 -1.63 -2.00
CA LEU A 50 -5.38 -1.78 -0.82
C LEU A 50 -6.58 -0.84 -0.85
N LEU A 51 -6.41 0.39 -1.33
CA LEU A 51 -7.50 1.35 -1.51
C LEU A 51 -8.54 0.80 -2.49
N TYR A 52 -8.10 0.28 -3.64
CA TYR A 52 -8.99 -0.34 -4.63
C TYR A 52 -9.77 -1.53 -4.02
N SER A 53 -9.06 -2.43 -3.34
CA SER A 53 -9.67 -3.60 -2.69
C SER A 53 -10.68 -3.21 -1.61
N ALA A 54 -10.30 -2.30 -0.70
CA ALA A 54 -11.15 -1.83 0.39
C ALA A 54 -12.36 -1.02 -0.08
N ALA A 55 -12.24 -0.29 -1.19
CA ALA A 55 -13.37 0.43 -1.78
C ALA A 55 -14.44 -0.54 -2.32
N LYS A 56 -14.05 -1.71 -2.85
CA LYS A 56 -14.99 -2.76 -3.30
C LYS A 56 -15.75 -3.38 -2.13
N THR A 57 -15.09 -3.56 -0.99
CA THR A 57 -15.69 -4.13 0.23
C THR A 57 -16.29 -3.09 1.17
N LYS A 58 -16.27 -1.80 0.80
CA LYS A 58 -16.79 -0.66 1.59
C LYS A 58 -16.15 -0.54 2.98
N LEU A 59 -14.90 -0.97 3.12
CA LEU A 59 -14.12 -0.84 4.35
C LEU A 59 -13.55 0.58 4.48
N TYR A 60 -14.41 1.54 4.82
CA TYR A 60 -14.08 2.97 4.83
C TYR A 60 -12.83 3.34 5.65
N PRO A 61 -12.55 2.75 6.83
CA PRO A 61 -11.31 3.06 7.56
C PRO A 61 -10.05 2.68 6.77
N VAL A 62 -10.08 1.55 6.06
CA VAL A 62 -8.96 1.07 5.23
C VAL A 62 -8.81 1.95 3.98
N VAL A 63 -9.92 2.39 3.39
CA VAL A 63 -9.92 3.36 2.27
C VAL A 63 -9.24 4.66 2.69
N ALA A 64 -9.66 5.25 3.82
CA ALA A 64 -9.12 6.51 4.30
C ALA A 64 -7.62 6.40 4.62
N LEU A 65 -7.21 5.34 5.32
CA LEU A 65 -5.80 5.08 5.65
C LEU A 65 -4.92 5.03 4.39
N ASN A 66 -5.33 4.23 3.41
CA ASN A 66 -4.53 4.04 2.20
C ASN A 66 -4.56 5.26 1.27
N LEU A 67 -5.63 6.06 1.30
CA LEU A 67 -5.66 7.34 0.59
C LEU A 67 -4.62 8.30 1.15
N VAL A 68 -4.54 8.42 2.48
CA VAL A 68 -3.54 9.27 3.15
C VAL A 68 -2.12 8.78 2.86
N TRP A 69 -1.87 7.46 2.92
CA TRP A 69 -0.57 6.90 2.55
C TRP A 69 -0.18 7.20 1.10
N ALA A 70 -1.11 7.04 0.15
CA ALA A 70 -0.85 7.38 -1.25
C ALA A 70 -0.48 8.86 -1.41
N ILE A 71 -1.19 9.77 -0.72
CA ILE A 71 -0.88 11.21 -0.74
C ILE A 71 0.51 11.49 -0.16
N ILE A 72 0.86 10.92 1.00
CA ILE A 72 2.19 11.07 1.61
C ILE A 72 3.28 10.61 0.65
N ALA A 73 3.07 9.47 -0.01
CA ALA A 73 4.02 8.93 -0.96
C ALA A 73 4.22 9.83 -2.19
N ILE A 74 3.13 10.33 -2.77
CA ILE A 74 3.18 11.27 -3.90
C ILE A 74 3.91 12.55 -3.51
N VAL A 75 3.53 13.17 -2.38
CA VAL A 75 4.15 14.41 -1.92
C VAL A 75 5.65 14.21 -1.70
N THR A 76 6.02 13.09 -1.07
CA THR A 76 7.44 12.78 -0.83
C THR A 76 8.19 12.59 -2.15
N ILE A 77 7.67 11.78 -3.08
CA ILE A 77 8.30 11.54 -4.40
C ILE A 77 8.51 12.83 -5.17
N VAL A 78 7.52 13.73 -5.18
CA VAL A 78 7.63 15.04 -5.86
C VAL A 78 8.68 15.95 -5.18
N SER A 79 8.96 15.73 -3.90
CA SER A 79 9.94 16.50 -3.13
C SER A 79 11.35 15.89 -3.07
N LEU A 80 11.56 14.70 -3.63
CA LEU A 80 12.89 14.06 -3.73
C LEU A 80 13.80 14.81 -4.72
#